data_AF-G0NNB5-F1
#
_entry.id   AF-G0NNB5-F1
#
_cell.length_a   1.000
_cell.length_b   1.000
_cell.length_c   1.000
_cell.angle_alpha   90.00
_cell.angle_beta   90.00
_cell.angle_gamma   90.00
#
_symmetry.space_group_name_H-M   'P 1'
#
loop_
_entity.id
_entity.type
_entity.pdbx_description
1 polymer ?
#
loop_
_entity_poly.entity_id
_entity_poly.type
_entity_poly.pdbx_seq_one_letter_code
_entity_poly.pdbx_strand_id
1 'polypeptide(L)'
;MIRSHVLLLFFIAIFTLNVTAKMKKMCWDLELLMNNDFTDHTIRRPLVTYHQNSTMYAAKLVCNGHNLINATIEVEFNGIPIGERNHKETWAMCRWQKWFVENLHGHLLELTGVGCYIRPDNETIPNWN
;
A
#
# COMPACT_ATOMS: atom_id res chain seq x y z
N MET A 1 -41.46 24.88 27.81
CA MET A 1 -40.59 25.00 26.61
C MET A 1 -39.19 24.45 26.93
N ILE A 2 -38.94 23.13 26.89
CA ILE A 2 -37.58 22.54 27.15
C ILE A 2 -37.30 21.30 26.25
N ARG A 3 -38.08 21.04 25.19
CA ARG A 3 -38.02 19.74 24.47
C ARG A 3 -37.25 19.70 23.14
N SER A 4 -36.58 20.78 22.72
CA SER A 4 -36.05 20.88 21.35
C SER A 4 -34.52 20.79 21.23
N HIS A 5 -33.75 21.05 22.30
CA HIS A 5 -32.27 21.10 22.20
C HIS A 5 -31.55 19.77 22.46
N VAL A 6 -32.21 18.80 23.09
CA VAL A 6 -31.61 17.48 23.39
C VAL A 6 -31.46 16.62 22.12
N LEU A 7 -32.36 16.78 21.15
CA LEU A 7 -32.33 16.02 19.90
C LEU A 7 -31.19 16.46 18.97
N LEU A 8 -30.84 17.75 18.94
CA LEU A 8 -29.81 18.27 18.03
C LEU A 8 -28.41 17.74 18.39
N LEU A 9 -28.10 17.63 19.68
CA LEU A 9 -26.82 17.11 20.17
C LEU A 9 -26.64 15.62 19.90
N PHE A 10 -27.73 14.84 19.91
CA PHE A 10 -27.68 13.40 19.63
C PHE A 10 -27.37 13.12 18.14
N PHE A 11 -27.89 13.94 17.22
CA PHE A 11 -27.59 13.80 15.79
C PHE A 11 -26.13 14.16 15.44
N ILE A 12 -25.53 15.13 16.13
CA ILE A 12 -24.13 15.52 15.88
C ILE A 12 -23.16 14.41 16.31
N ALA A 13 -23.45 13.71 17.41
CA ALA A 13 -22.61 12.60 17.90
C ALA A 13 -22.66 11.36 16.99
N ILE A 14 -23.80 11.09 16.33
CA ILE A 14 -23.94 9.94 15.41
C ILE A 14 -23.17 10.18 14.10
N PHE A 15 -23.02 11.44 13.67
CA PHE A 15 -22.29 11.76 12.44
C PHE A 15 -20.78 11.68 12.61
N THR A 16 -20.20 12.08 13.74
CA THR A 16 -18.74 12.10 13.93
C THR A 16 -18.15 10.70 14.13
N LEU A 17 -18.86 9.78 14.78
CA LEU A 17 -18.41 8.39 14.96
C LEU A 17 -18.43 7.56 13.67
N ASN A 18 -19.22 7.97 12.66
CA ASN A 18 -19.37 7.21 11.42
C ASN A 18 -18.32 7.54 10.33
N VAL A 19 -17.60 8.67 10.44
CA VAL A 19 -16.67 9.09 9.37
C VAL A 19 -15.35 8.31 9.44
N THR A 20 -14.86 8.00 10.64
CA THR A 20 -13.59 7.30 10.85
C THR A 20 -13.65 5.83 10.43
N ALA A 21 -14.80 5.17 10.64
CA ALA A 21 -15.03 3.78 10.22
C ALA A 21 -15.34 3.62 8.72
N LYS A 22 -15.74 4.69 8.01
CA LYS A 22 -16.20 4.61 6.61
C LYS A 22 -15.08 4.49 5.59
N MET A 23 -13.90 5.06 5.82
CA MET A 23 -12.82 5.03 4.81
C MET A 23 -12.09 3.68 4.75
N LYS A 24 -12.01 2.94 5.87
CA LYS A 24 -11.44 1.58 5.90
C LYS A 24 -12.20 0.59 5.01
N LYS A 25 -13.42 0.92 4.57
CA LYS A 25 -14.26 0.11 3.67
C LYS A 25 -14.11 0.44 2.18
N MET A 26 -13.27 1.41 1.78
CA MET A 26 -13.16 1.76 0.36
C MET A 26 -12.28 0.79 -0.43
N CYS A 27 -11.10 0.41 0.07
CA CYS A 27 -10.24 -0.56 -0.61
C CYS A 27 -10.17 -1.88 0.14
N TRP A 28 -9.95 -2.97 -0.58
CA TRP A 28 -9.62 -4.26 0.02
C TRP A 28 -8.23 -4.23 0.66
N ASP A 29 -7.97 -5.16 1.56
CA ASP A 29 -6.66 -5.31 2.20
C ASP A 29 -5.58 -5.60 1.13
N LEU A 30 -4.49 -4.82 1.13
CA LEU A 30 -3.35 -4.96 0.22
C LEU A 30 -2.69 -6.34 0.32
N GLU A 31 -2.82 -7.00 1.47
CA GLU A 31 -2.37 -8.38 1.69
C GLU A 31 -3.01 -9.37 0.72
N LEU A 32 -4.21 -9.09 0.19
CA LEU A 32 -4.87 -9.92 -0.83
C LEU A 32 -4.18 -9.82 -2.21
N LEU A 33 -3.44 -8.75 -2.46
CA LEU A 33 -2.64 -8.57 -3.69
C LEU A 33 -1.28 -9.28 -3.59
N MET A 34 -0.93 -9.88 -2.45
CA MET A 34 0.32 -10.62 -2.25
C MET A 34 0.21 -12.11 -2.65
N ASN A 35 -0.65 -12.41 -3.63
CA ASN A 35 -1.21 -13.74 -3.84
C ASN A 35 -0.15 -14.83 -4.11
N ASN A 36 -0.41 -16.02 -3.54
CA ASN A 36 0.52 -17.09 -3.17
C ASN A 36 1.27 -17.84 -4.29
N ASP A 37 1.20 -17.40 -5.56
CA ASP A 37 1.81 -18.10 -6.70
C ASP A 37 3.08 -17.43 -7.24
N PHE A 38 3.39 -16.21 -6.78
CA PHE A 38 4.63 -15.50 -7.14
C PHE A 38 5.75 -15.72 -6.14
N THR A 39 5.48 -16.38 -5.02
CA THR A 39 6.49 -16.76 -4.04
C THR A 39 7.08 -18.12 -4.41
N ASP A 40 7.85 -18.16 -5.50
CA ASP A 40 9.05 -18.99 -5.45
C ASP A 40 9.86 -18.48 -4.25
N HIS A 41 10.49 -19.37 -3.49
CA HIS A 41 10.91 -19.16 -2.10
C HIS A 41 11.94 -18.02 -1.84
N THR A 42 12.19 -17.17 -2.83
CA THR A 42 13.03 -15.98 -2.86
C THR A 42 12.27 -14.65 -2.73
N ILE A 43 10.96 -14.59 -2.99
CA ILE A 43 10.17 -13.33 -2.89
C ILE A 43 9.56 -13.21 -1.49
N ARG A 44 10.02 -12.22 -0.71
CA ARG A 44 9.49 -11.97 0.65
C ARG A 44 8.21 -11.15 0.58
N ARG A 45 7.26 -11.39 1.49
CA ARG A 45 6.07 -10.54 1.63
C ARG A 45 6.47 -9.18 2.24
N PRO A 46 6.04 -8.05 1.66
CA PRO A 46 6.27 -6.76 2.28
C PRO A 46 5.43 -6.62 3.54
N LEU A 47 5.95 -5.91 4.54
CA LEU A 47 5.16 -5.44 5.66
C LEU A 47 4.25 -4.31 5.19
N VAL A 48 2.97 -4.39 5.55
CA VAL A 48 1.99 -3.35 5.27
C VAL A 48 1.68 -2.58 6.55
N THR A 49 1.74 -1.26 6.50
CA THR A 49 1.25 -0.39 7.56
C THR A 49 0.24 0.59 6.98
N TYR A 50 -0.99 0.55 7.47
CA TYR A 50 -2.07 1.41 6.99
C TYR A 50 -2.07 2.77 7.68
N HIS A 51 -2.25 3.81 6.88
CA HIS A 51 -2.35 5.20 7.30
C HIS A 51 -3.65 5.80 6.75
N GLN A 52 -4.44 6.39 7.63
CA GLN A 52 -5.70 7.03 7.25
C GLN A 52 -5.77 8.42 7.87
N ASN A 53 -6.12 9.41 7.05
CA ASN A 53 -6.55 10.73 7.50
C ASN A 53 -7.93 11.04 6.90
N SER A 54 -8.44 12.26 7.04
CA SER A 54 -9.78 12.64 6.59
C SER A 54 -9.96 12.63 5.06
N THR A 55 -8.88 12.66 4.28
CA THR A 55 -8.91 12.81 2.82
C THR A 55 -8.22 11.68 2.07
N MET A 56 -7.44 10.85 2.76
CA MET A 56 -6.59 9.83 2.18
C MET A 56 -6.58 8.57 3.02
N TYR A 57 -6.67 7.43 2.32
CA TYR A 57 -6.33 6.13 2.85
C TYR A 57 -5.12 5.62 2.06
N ALA A 58 -4.04 5.31 2.76
CA ALA A 58 -2.77 4.92 2.19
C ALA A 58 -2.18 3.74 2.98
N ALA A 59 -1.24 3.06 2.37
CA ALA A 59 -0.49 1.99 3.00
C ALA A 59 0.99 2.15 2.69
N LYS A 60 1.82 2.11 3.73
CA LYS A 60 3.26 1.98 3.58
C LYS A 60 3.58 0.50 3.38
N LEU A 61 4.35 0.20 2.34
CA LEU A 61 4.83 -1.13 2.02
C LEU A 61 6.35 -1.16 2.28
N VAL A 62 6.83 -2.14 3.03
CA VAL A 62 8.26 -2.24 3.37
C VAL A 62 8.77 -3.66 3.17
N CYS A 63 9.79 -3.79 2.33
CA CYS A 63 10.52 -5.02 2.11
C CYS A 63 11.66 -5.18 3.11
N ASN A 64 11.37 -5.98 4.14
CA ASN A 64 12.35 -6.29 5.18
C ASN A 64 13.26 -7.45 4.74
N GLY A 65 14.54 -7.15 4.58
CA GLY A 65 15.56 -8.18 4.66
C GLY A 65 16.90 -7.64 5.13
N HIS A 66 17.58 -8.51 5.87
CA HIS A 66 18.96 -8.32 6.29
C HIS A 66 19.87 -8.34 5.06
N ASN A 67 21.00 -7.64 5.15
CA ASN A 67 22.06 -7.58 4.14
C ASN A 67 22.27 -8.95 3.48
N LEU A 68 21.75 -9.11 2.26
CA LEU A 68 22.02 -10.27 1.45
C LEU A 68 23.43 -10.08 0.89
N ILE A 69 24.25 -11.12 0.98
CA ILE A 69 25.58 -11.09 0.37
C ILE A 69 25.38 -11.06 -1.14
N ASN A 70 25.93 -10.05 -1.80
CA ASN A 70 25.86 -9.83 -3.26
C ASN A 70 24.45 -9.67 -3.84
N ALA A 71 23.50 -9.20 -3.03
CA ALA A 71 22.15 -8.92 -3.51
C ALA A 71 21.51 -7.77 -2.72
N THR A 72 20.54 -7.12 -3.36
CA THR A 72 19.71 -6.08 -2.78
C THR A 72 18.25 -6.51 -2.75
N ILE A 73 17.45 -5.83 -1.94
CA ILE A 73 16.01 -6.08 -1.86
C ILE A 73 15.32 -4.80 -2.27
N GLU A 74 14.27 -4.93 -3.06
CA GLU A 74 13.46 -3.82 -3.52
C GLU A 74 11.99 -4.22 -3.63
N VAL A 75 11.12 -3.22 -3.69
CA VAL A 75 9.69 -3.43 -3.90
C VAL A 75 9.43 -3.80 -5.36
N GLU A 76 8.52 -4.74 -5.57
CA GLU A 76 7.94 -5.04 -6.89
C GLU A 76 6.44 -4.76 -6.92
N PHE A 77 5.98 -4.31 -8.09
CA PHE A 77 4.58 -4.08 -8.40
C PHE A 77 4.21 -4.89 -9.63
N ASN A 78 3.11 -5.62 -9.55
CA ASN A 78 2.58 -6.40 -10.68
C ASN A 78 3.62 -7.36 -11.29
N GLY A 79 4.53 -7.90 -10.48
CA GLY A 79 5.62 -8.79 -10.90
C GLY A 79 6.84 -8.08 -11.51
N ILE A 80 6.90 -6.75 -11.46
CA ILE A 80 8.02 -5.95 -11.97
C ILE A 80 8.66 -5.19 -10.79
N PRO A 81 9.97 -5.36 -10.53
CA PRO A 81 10.68 -4.57 -9.53
C PRO A 81 10.79 -3.09 -9.93
N ILE A 82 10.71 -2.18 -8.96
CA ILE A 82 10.66 -0.71 -9.19
C ILE A 82 11.86 -0.14 -9.97
N GLY A 83 12.95 -0.89 -10.11
CA GLY A 83 14.11 -0.48 -10.91
C GLY A 83 15.19 0.22 -10.10
N GLU A 84 14.84 0.85 -8.97
CA GLU A 84 15.80 1.48 -8.06
C GLU A 84 16.38 0.48 -7.04
N ARG A 85 17.67 0.20 -7.21
CA ARG A 85 18.40 -0.74 -6.36
C ARG A 85 18.29 -0.33 -4.89
N ASN A 86 17.92 -1.28 -4.03
CA ASN A 86 17.76 -1.09 -2.58
C ASN A 86 16.58 -0.16 -2.20
N HIS A 87 15.64 0.11 -3.11
CA HIS A 87 14.40 0.82 -2.82
C HIS A 87 13.41 -0.12 -2.10
N LYS A 88 13.53 -0.17 -0.78
CA LYS A 88 12.83 -1.14 0.09
C LYS A 88 11.47 -0.68 0.58
N GLU A 89 11.09 0.57 0.34
CA GLU A 89 9.84 1.11 0.87
C GLU A 89 9.09 1.92 -0.17
N THR A 90 7.76 1.87 -0.14
CA THR A 90 6.91 2.70 -0.99
C THR A 90 5.59 3.02 -0.30
N TRP A 91 4.79 3.86 -0.95
CA TRP A 91 3.45 4.22 -0.52
C TRP A 91 2.42 3.87 -1.60
N ALA A 92 1.43 3.07 -1.21
CA ALA A 92 0.24 2.82 -2.00
C ALA A 92 -0.91 3.71 -1.51
N MET A 93 -1.65 4.29 -2.44
CA MET A 93 -2.82 5.14 -2.18
C MET A 93 -4.09 4.41 -2.60
N CYS A 94 -5.09 4.38 -1.72
CA CYS A 94 -6.41 3.88 -2.06
C CYS A 94 -7.21 4.98 -2.77
N ARG A 95 -7.69 4.70 -3.99
CA ARG A 95 -8.62 5.56 -4.75
C ARG A 95 -9.63 4.70 -5.48
N TRP A 96 -10.91 5.09 -5.46
CA TRP A 96 -11.98 4.38 -6.19
C TRP A 96 -11.97 2.85 -5.99
N GLN A 97 -11.75 2.40 -4.75
CA GLN A 97 -11.68 0.98 -4.38
C GLN A 97 -10.49 0.20 -4.95
N LYS A 98 -9.50 0.89 -5.51
CA LYS A 98 -8.28 0.31 -6.06
C LYS A 98 -7.05 0.91 -5.40
N TRP A 99 -5.97 0.15 -5.40
CA TRP A 99 -4.67 0.61 -4.92
C TRP A 99 -3.85 1.16 -6.07
N PHE A 100 -3.16 2.29 -5.82
CA PHE A 100 -2.28 2.92 -6.78
C PHE A 100 -0.93 3.23 -6.16
N VAL A 101 0.14 3.11 -6.94
CA VAL A 101 1.49 3.55 -6.58
C VAL A 101 2.00 4.54 -7.62
N GLU A 102 2.86 5.43 -7.19
CA GLU A 102 3.58 6.32 -8.10
C GLU A 102 4.93 5.67 -8.45
N ASN A 103 5.23 5.52 -9.75
CA ASN A 103 6.53 5.04 -10.19
C ASN A 103 7.60 6.14 -10.12
N LEU A 104 8.85 5.80 -10.45
CA LEU A 104 9.98 6.75 -10.45
C LEU A 104 9.81 7.94 -11.43
N HIS A 105 8.86 7.84 -12.36
CA HIS A 105 8.55 8.87 -13.34
C HIS A 105 7.33 9.73 -12.96
N GLY A 106 6.74 9.50 -11.79
CA GLY A 106 5.55 10.24 -11.34
C GLY A 106 4.23 9.73 -11.94
N HIS A 107 4.22 8.57 -12.60
CA HIS A 107 3.01 7.97 -13.14
C HIS A 107 2.31 7.14 -12.08
N LEU A 108 0.99 7.33 -11.95
CA LEU A 108 0.13 6.50 -11.12
C LEU A 108 -0.17 5.16 -11.82
N LEU A 109 0.20 4.07 -11.16
CA LEU A 109 -0.01 2.69 -11.62
C LEU A 109 -1.00 2.00 -10.70
N GLU A 110 -2.00 1.32 -11.28
CA GLU A 110 -2.91 0.45 -10.51
C GLU A 110 -2.18 -0.81 -10.06
N LEU A 111 -2.30 -1.15 -8.77
CA LEU A 111 -1.75 -2.37 -8.20
C LEU A 111 -2.71 -3.55 -8.39
N THR A 112 -2.21 -4.57 -9.08
CA THR A 112 -2.80 -5.91 -9.18
C THR A 112 -1.96 -6.95 -8.44
N GLY A 113 -0.71 -6.63 -8.08
CA GLY A 113 0.17 -7.46 -7.27
C GLY A 113 1.26 -6.65 -6.57
N VAL A 114 1.72 -7.10 -5.40
CA VAL A 114 2.81 -6.45 -4.66
C VAL A 114 3.70 -7.48 -3.96
N GLY A 115 5.01 -7.26 -4.00
CA GLY A 115 5.99 -8.18 -3.43
C GLY A 115 7.32 -7.52 -3.09
N CYS A 116 8.29 -8.35 -2.70
CA CYS A 116 9.68 -7.95 -2.53
C CYS A 116 10.58 -8.79 -3.43
N TYR A 117 11.30 -8.11 -4.30
CA TYR A 117 12.23 -8.70 -5.23
C TYR A 117 13.65 -8.70 -4.66
N ILE A 118 14.34 -9.84 -4.77
CA ILE A 118 15.77 -9.95 -4.45
C ILE A 118 16.55 -9.78 -5.75
N ARG A 119 17.26 -8.66 -5.90
CA ARG A 119 18.10 -8.37 -7.07
C ARG A 119 19.56 -8.76 -6.79
N PRO A 120 20.13 -9.76 -7.47
CA PRO A 120 21.57 -10.03 -7.49
C PRO A 120 22.39 -8.84 -8.00
N ASP A 121 23.63 -8.68 -7.52
CA ASP A 121 24.46 -7.52 -7.87
C ASP A 121 24.79 -7.39 -9.36
N ASN A 122 24.78 -8.50 -10.08
CA ASN A 122 25.06 -8.57 -11.51
C ASN A 122 23.82 -8.46 -12.41
N GLU A 123 22.62 -8.31 -11.84
CA GLU A 123 21.37 -8.28 -12.62
C GLU A 123 20.97 -6.85 -12.99
N THR A 124 20.65 -6.65 -14.28
CA THR A 124 20.09 -5.41 -14.82
C THR A 124 18.59 -5.60 -15.09
N ILE A 125 17.77 -4.67 -14.61
CA ILE A 125 16.32 -4.74 -14.73
C ILE A 125 15.85 -3.90 -15.91
N PRO A 126 14.87 -4.37 -16.70
CA PRO A 126 14.24 -3.56 -17.75
C PRO A 126 13.63 -2.27 -17.17
N ASN A 127 13.85 -1.14 -17.84
CA ASN A 127 13.31 0.15 -17.43
C ASN A 127 11.77 0.16 -17.49
N TRP A 128 11.17 0.82 -16.49
CA TRP A 128 9.77 1.24 -16.52
C TRP A 128 9.60 2.33 -17.58
N ASN A 129 9.18 1.96 -18.79
CA ASN A 129 8.67 2.92 -19.78
C ASN A 129 7.20 3.21 -19.52
#